data_AF-A0A974AJA9-F1
#
_entry.id   AF-A0A974AJA9-F1
#
_cell.length_a   1.000
_cell.length_b   1.000
_cell.length_c   1.000
_cell.angle_alpha   90.00
_cell.angle_beta   90.00
_cell.angle_gamma   90.00
#
_symmetry.space_group_name_H-M   'P 1'
#
loop_
_entity.id
_entity.type
_entity.pdbx_description
1 polymer ?
#
loop_
_entity_poly.entity_id
_entity_poly.type
_entity_poly.pdbx_seq_one_letter_code
_entity_poly.pdbx_strand_id
1 'polypeptide(L)'
;MRRLLPWLQSLRRMDAVLAALALAGMALIPLLEILVRPLAGSGIANAPVIVQHLGLVMAMLGSVAALRHGHLSSLGDGLALAAHPRLATAGRVYARLFAAVVCGVMCMASWSLVQSERQVAHMLAYGVPVWWLQASMPLGFGLLALQLGAQGFTQPWQKGAGALLPLLAGLLLAWQLDGSALPLWPALLALLAALLLGAPIFSVLGALALALFWQDALPLASIALSHYQITVNPSLPALPLFTLAGLVFARTGAARRLGAVFVALFGGGASGTVVASAVLCSAFTAFTGGSGVTILALGGLLLPLLRDAGFPEKRGISLVTSASALGVLLAPSVPLIMYAIIARVPINTMFLAGLLPAGLMVFSLLLFGGYLKRQSGVASRPAQPGNAMAQPGIARAVWAAKWEILAPVVAIGALVSGLATPTESAAIAAAYAILTQVLAHRELGWRLLARTLSDCTQIIGGVMLILGMALGLTNYLIDAGIPDAAIEWVQGVIPNKWVFLLVLNVFLFLAGALMEIFAALVVLVPLLLPVALSYGIDPVHFGIIFLANMELGFLCPPAGMNIYFASAMFGKPVRYVAVAVLPALLAIFLGSLAIALLPATATWLPSLLLAPAR
;
A
#
# COMPACT_ATOMS: atom_id res chain seq x y z
N MET A 1 -11.83 -17.27 22.49
CA MET A 1 -11.27 -15.89 22.39
C MET A 1 -11.44 -15.00 23.64
N ARG A 2 -12.22 -15.37 24.68
CA ARG A 2 -12.71 -14.44 25.73
C ARG A 2 -11.93 -14.33 27.06
N ARG A 3 -10.89 -15.13 27.32
CA ARG A 3 -10.12 -15.01 28.58
C ARG A 3 -8.61 -15.01 28.31
N LEU A 4 -8.06 -13.81 28.17
CA LEU A 4 -6.65 -13.46 28.34
C LEU A 4 -6.61 -12.29 29.33
N LEU A 5 -5.53 -12.16 30.11
CA LEU A 5 -5.39 -11.23 31.23
C LEU A 5 -5.96 -9.83 30.92
N PRO A 6 -6.80 -9.25 31.81
CA PRO A 6 -7.48 -7.97 31.58
C PRO A 6 -6.51 -6.81 31.25
N TRP A 7 -5.28 -6.88 31.74
CA TRP A 7 -4.23 -5.89 31.47
C TRP A 7 -3.83 -5.81 29.97
N LEU A 8 -3.73 -6.96 29.29
CA LEU A 8 -3.48 -7.02 27.85
C LEU A 8 -4.68 -6.50 27.03
N GLN A 9 -5.91 -6.54 27.56
CA GLN A 9 -7.08 -5.98 26.87
C GLN A 9 -7.18 -4.47 26.99
N SER A 10 -6.73 -3.91 28.11
CA SER A 10 -6.61 -2.45 28.29
C SER A 10 -5.56 -1.87 27.33
N LEU A 11 -4.35 -2.46 27.32
CA LEU A 11 -3.28 -2.09 26.39
C LEU A 11 -3.71 -2.20 24.91
N ARG A 12 -4.62 -3.13 24.58
CA ARG A 12 -5.16 -3.32 23.21
C ARG A 12 -6.02 -2.18 22.69
N ARG A 13 -6.67 -1.39 23.54
CA ARG A 13 -7.41 -0.22 23.04
C ARG A 13 -6.51 1.01 22.97
N MET A 14 -5.50 1.05 23.83
CA MET A 14 -4.61 2.20 23.94
C MET A 14 -3.72 2.36 22.70
N ASP A 15 -3.12 1.31 22.16
CA ASP A 15 -2.22 1.43 21.00
C ASP A 15 -2.94 1.94 19.73
N ALA A 16 -4.14 1.43 19.44
CA ALA A 16 -4.93 1.90 18.30
C ALA A 16 -5.39 3.36 18.48
N VAL A 17 -5.72 3.77 19.71
CA VAL A 17 -6.08 5.16 20.01
C VAL A 17 -4.86 6.07 19.89
N LEU A 18 -3.71 5.67 20.42
CA LEU A 18 -2.46 6.43 20.34
C LEU A 18 -1.97 6.57 18.89
N ALA A 19 -2.07 5.50 18.08
CA ALA A 19 -1.77 5.56 16.66
C ALA A 19 -2.72 6.53 15.93
N ALA A 20 -4.01 6.50 16.24
CA ALA A 20 -5.00 7.40 15.66
C ALA A 20 -4.78 8.86 16.08
N LEU A 21 -4.37 9.10 17.33
CA LEU A 21 -3.99 10.43 17.81
C LEU A 21 -2.72 10.94 17.13
N ALA A 22 -1.71 10.08 16.93
CA ALA A 22 -0.51 10.42 16.19
C ALA A 22 -0.86 10.79 14.73
N LEU A 23 -1.71 10.01 14.06
CA LEU A 23 -2.22 10.32 12.72
C LEU A 23 -3.00 11.65 12.67
N ALA A 24 -3.85 11.91 13.66
CA ALA A 24 -4.56 13.18 13.76
C ALA A 24 -3.58 14.36 13.94
N GLY A 25 -2.54 14.19 14.75
CA GLY A 25 -1.46 15.17 14.91
C GLY A 25 -0.70 15.42 13.60
N MET A 26 -0.40 14.35 12.85
CA MET A 26 0.23 14.44 11.52
C MET A 26 -0.61 15.24 10.52
N ALA A 27 -1.94 15.22 10.65
CA ALA A 27 -2.83 16.04 9.81
C ALA A 27 -2.92 17.49 10.31
N LEU A 28 -3.04 17.69 11.62
CA LEU A 28 -3.28 19.02 12.21
C LEU A 28 -2.05 19.92 12.16
N ILE A 29 -0.85 19.39 12.40
CA ILE A 29 0.37 20.21 12.49
C ILE A 29 0.68 20.92 11.15
N PRO A 30 0.72 20.24 9.99
CA PRO A 30 0.93 20.91 8.70
C PRO A 30 -0.16 21.94 8.39
N LEU A 31 -1.43 21.66 8.73
CA LEU A 31 -2.52 22.62 8.51
C LEU A 31 -2.34 23.88 9.34
N LEU A 32 -1.95 23.74 10.61
CA LEU A 32 -1.66 24.88 11.47
C LEU A 32 -0.43 25.65 10.96
N GLU A 33 0.61 24.96 10.48
CA GLU A 33 1.77 25.61 9.89
C GLU A 33 1.38 26.48 8.68
N ILE A 34 0.57 25.93 7.77
CA ILE A 34 0.07 26.64 6.58
C ILE A 34 -0.76 27.87 6.96
N LEU A 35 -1.59 27.77 7.99
CA LEU A 35 -2.44 28.88 8.45
C LEU A 35 -1.64 29.97 9.18
N VAL A 36 -0.66 29.58 9.99
CA VAL A 36 0.13 30.52 10.82
C VAL A 36 1.20 31.24 10.01
N ARG A 37 1.83 30.58 9.04
CA ARG A 37 2.90 31.16 8.19
C ARG A 37 2.55 32.54 7.59
N PRO A 38 1.38 32.76 6.96
CA PRO A 38 1.01 34.06 6.41
C PRO A 38 0.57 35.09 7.47
N LEU A 39 0.11 34.65 8.65
CA LEU A 39 -0.40 35.54 9.70
C LEU A 39 0.69 36.04 10.67
N ALA A 40 1.66 35.20 11.00
CA ALA A 40 2.65 35.45 12.04
C ALA A 40 4.09 35.68 11.51
N GLY A 41 4.31 35.56 10.19
CA GLY A 41 5.63 35.71 9.56
C GLY A 41 6.61 34.56 9.81
N SER A 42 6.40 33.75 10.85
CA SER A 42 7.12 32.50 11.14
C SER A 42 6.14 31.34 11.34
N GLY A 43 6.44 30.18 10.76
CA GLY A 43 5.68 28.94 10.97
C GLY A 43 5.98 28.27 12.32
N ILE A 44 5.37 27.11 12.56
CA ILE A 44 5.68 26.25 13.72
C ILE A 44 7.12 25.75 13.56
N ALA A 45 7.99 26.05 14.52
CA ALA A 45 9.39 25.60 14.48
C ALA A 45 9.45 24.07 14.42
N ASN A 46 10.21 23.55 13.44
CA ASN A 46 10.43 22.12 13.20
C ASN A 46 9.16 21.28 13.02
N ALA A 47 8.04 21.86 12.57
CA ALA A 47 6.81 21.12 12.30
C ALA A 47 7.01 19.89 11.38
N PRO A 48 7.77 19.96 10.26
CA PRO A 48 8.05 18.80 9.44
C PRO A 48 8.73 17.65 10.22
N VAL A 49 9.66 17.98 11.12
CA VAL A 49 10.39 17.00 11.94
C VAL A 49 9.45 16.35 12.97
N ILE A 50 8.57 17.14 13.60
CA ILE A 50 7.56 16.62 14.53
C ILE A 50 6.63 15.64 13.81
N VAL A 51 6.16 16.00 12.61
CA VAL A 51 5.27 15.16 11.80
C VAL A 51 5.95 13.85 11.39
N GLN A 52 7.23 13.88 11.03
CA GLN A 52 8.01 12.66 10.73
C GLN A 52 8.05 11.70 11.92
N HIS A 53 8.29 12.21 13.14
CA HIS A 53 8.40 11.37 14.32
C HIS A 53 7.04 10.92 14.87
N LEU A 54 5.98 11.70 14.67
CA LEU A 54 4.61 11.19 14.84
C LEU A 54 4.32 10.06 13.84
N GLY A 55 4.87 10.16 12.63
CA GLY A 55 4.88 9.08 11.64
C GLY A 55 5.50 7.79 12.16
N LEU A 56 6.66 7.88 12.83
CA LEU A 56 7.29 6.74 13.49
C LEU A 56 6.40 6.11 14.58
N VAL A 57 5.82 6.93 15.47
CA VAL A 57 4.93 6.44 16.53
C VAL A 57 3.70 5.76 15.94
N MET A 58 3.09 6.39 14.93
CA MET A 58 1.94 5.87 14.20
C MET A 58 2.28 4.57 13.46
N ALA A 59 3.47 4.47 12.86
CA ALA A 59 3.95 3.26 12.21
C ALA A 59 4.04 2.09 13.20
N MET A 60 4.72 2.29 14.34
CA MET A 60 4.97 1.23 15.31
C MET A 60 3.70 0.78 16.04
N LEU A 61 2.88 1.71 16.51
CA LEU A 61 1.62 1.36 17.17
C LEU A 61 0.57 0.87 16.16
N GLY A 62 0.55 1.45 14.96
CA GLY A 62 -0.29 1.03 13.86
C GLY A 62 0.03 -0.39 13.40
N SER A 63 1.30 -0.78 13.33
CA SER A 63 1.70 -2.15 12.96
C SER A 63 1.29 -3.18 14.01
N VAL A 64 1.35 -2.82 15.29
CA VAL A 64 0.82 -3.65 16.39
C VAL A 64 -0.70 -3.84 16.25
N ALA A 65 -1.43 -2.79 15.85
CA ALA A 65 -2.86 -2.91 15.55
C ALA A 65 -3.12 -3.75 14.28
N ALA A 66 -2.31 -3.57 13.24
CA ALA A 66 -2.39 -4.27 11.95
C ALA A 66 -2.32 -5.80 12.11
N LEU A 67 -1.42 -6.27 12.97
CA LEU A 67 -1.25 -7.69 13.30
C LEU A 67 -2.56 -8.35 13.75
N ARG A 68 -3.42 -7.63 14.46
CA ARG A 68 -4.65 -8.18 15.05
C ARG A 68 -5.76 -8.37 14.03
N HIS A 69 -5.74 -7.54 12.98
CA HIS A 69 -6.74 -7.52 11.93
C HIS A 69 -6.28 -8.28 10.67
N GLY A 70 -5.09 -8.89 10.71
CA GLY A 70 -4.55 -9.67 9.60
C GLY A 70 -4.03 -8.81 8.45
N HIS A 71 -3.69 -7.55 8.72
CA HIS A 71 -3.14 -6.62 7.71
C HIS A 71 -1.61 -6.75 7.54
N LEU A 72 -0.98 -7.72 8.21
CA LEU A 72 0.40 -8.09 7.93
C LEU A 72 0.39 -9.24 6.92
N SER A 73 0.66 -8.90 5.66
CA SER A 73 0.66 -9.84 4.53
C SER A 73 1.58 -11.03 4.78
N SER A 74 1.10 -12.25 4.47
CA SER A 74 1.87 -13.49 4.40
C SER A 74 1.93 -13.98 2.95
N LEU A 75 3.07 -14.52 2.51
CA LEU A 75 3.27 -15.04 1.15
C LEU A 75 2.87 -16.53 1.00
N GLY A 76 2.56 -17.22 2.11
CA GLY A 76 2.52 -18.69 2.16
C GLY A 76 1.16 -19.34 2.46
N ASP A 77 0.07 -18.59 2.61
CA ASP A 77 -1.23 -19.15 3.03
C ASP A 77 -1.77 -20.23 2.05
N GLY A 78 -1.34 -20.22 0.79
CA GLY A 78 -1.73 -21.19 -0.24
C GLY A 78 -1.10 -22.58 -0.13
N LEU A 79 0.16 -22.70 0.34
CA LEU A 79 0.87 -23.99 0.46
C LEU A 79 0.44 -24.76 1.72
N ALA A 80 0.12 -24.04 2.80
CA ALA A 80 -0.34 -24.62 4.06
C ALA A 80 -1.75 -25.25 3.97
N LEU A 81 -2.49 -25.04 2.87
CA LEU A 81 -3.84 -25.58 2.67
C LEU A 81 -3.86 -26.99 2.05
N ALA A 82 -2.73 -27.49 1.51
CA ALA A 82 -2.68 -28.76 0.80
C ALA A 82 -2.37 -29.98 1.68
N ALA A 83 -1.76 -29.80 2.86
CA ALA A 83 -1.32 -30.88 3.73
C ALA A 83 -2.03 -30.81 5.09
N HIS A 84 -2.64 -31.93 5.51
CA HIS A 84 -3.35 -32.21 6.78
C HIS A 84 -3.58 -31.06 7.78
N PRO A 85 -4.80 -30.88 8.33
CA PRO A 85 -5.16 -29.75 9.18
C PRO A 85 -4.29 -29.55 10.43
N ARG A 86 -3.64 -30.60 10.96
CA ARG A 86 -2.68 -30.52 12.07
C ARG A 86 -1.32 -29.95 11.66
N LEU A 87 -0.83 -30.29 10.48
CA LEU A 87 0.41 -29.73 9.92
C LEU A 87 0.21 -28.25 9.58
N ALA A 88 -0.96 -27.89 9.04
CA ALA A 88 -1.32 -26.50 8.77
C ALA A 88 -1.40 -25.64 10.05
N THR A 89 -1.87 -26.17 11.18
CA THR A 89 -1.81 -25.45 12.46
C THR A 89 -0.40 -25.38 13.02
N ALA A 90 0.36 -26.47 13.00
CA ALA A 90 1.75 -26.49 13.47
C ALA A 90 2.63 -25.51 12.68
N GLY A 91 2.48 -25.48 11.35
CA GLY A 91 3.17 -24.55 10.45
C GLY A 91 2.88 -23.08 10.79
N ARG A 92 1.61 -22.74 10.98
CA ARG A 92 1.21 -21.39 11.39
C ARG A 92 1.74 -20.99 12.76
N VAL A 93 1.85 -21.93 13.70
CA VAL A 93 2.47 -21.68 15.01
C VAL A 93 3.97 -21.43 14.83
N TYR A 94 4.68 -22.26 14.07
CA TYR A 94 6.10 -22.06 13.78
C TYR A 94 6.37 -20.68 13.14
N ALA A 95 5.62 -20.34 12.08
CA ALA A 95 5.74 -19.07 11.39
C ALA A 95 5.56 -17.86 12.32
N ARG A 96 4.61 -17.93 13.26
CA ARG A 96 4.37 -16.89 14.26
C ARG A 96 5.45 -16.82 15.34
N LEU A 97 5.91 -17.96 15.83
CA LEU A 97 7.01 -18.02 16.81
C LEU A 97 8.30 -17.50 16.20
N PHE A 98 8.60 -17.87 14.95
CA PHE A 98 9.74 -17.34 14.20
C PHE A 98 9.66 -15.81 14.08
N ALA A 99 8.52 -15.29 13.63
CA ALA A 99 8.30 -13.86 13.55
C ALA A 99 8.42 -13.16 14.92
N ALA A 100 7.98 -13.82 16.01
CA ALA A 100 8.12 -13.31 17.36
C ALA A 100 9.59 -13.24 17.83
N VAL A 101 10.41 -14.23 17.48
CA VAL A 101 11.87 -14.20 17.74
C VAL A 101 12.52 -13.05 16.99
N VAL A 102 12.23 -12.89 15.69
CA VAL A 102 12.75 -11.80 14.85
C VAL A 102 12.40 -10.43 15.45
N CYS A 103 11.14 -10.23 15.87
CA CYS A 103 10.73 -9.03 16.60
C CYS A 103 11.47 -8.86 17.93
N GLY A 104 11.79 -9.95 18.65
CA GLY A 104 12.60 -9.90 19.86
C GLY A 104 14.03 -9.42 19.60
N VAL A 105 14.67 -9.91 18.52
CA VAL A 105 16.00 -9.44 18.10
C VAL A 105 15.95 -7.95 17.75
N MET A 106 14.95 -7.53 16.97
CA MET A 106 14.74 -6.13 16.60
C MET A 106 14.41 -5.23 17.78
N CYS A 107 13.74 -5.74 18.82
CA CYS A 107 13.51 -5.01 20.05
C CYS A 107 14.84 -4.63 20.71
N MET A 108 15.79 -5.57 20.80
CA MET A 108 17.10 -5.30 21.36
C MET A 108 17.94 -4.37 20.47
N ALA A 109 17.94 -4.60 19.15
CA ALA A 109 18.64 -3.73 18.20
C ALA A 109 18.10 -2.29 18.20
N SER A 110 16.79 -2.12 18.39
CA SER A 110 16.18 -0.80 18.55
C SER A 110 16.50 -0.17 19.90
N TRP A 111 16.62 -0.98 20.95
CA TRP A 111 17.03 -0.51 22.27
C TRP A 111 18.48 -0.01 22.28
N SER A 112 19.40 -0.72 21.62
CA SER A 112 20.81 -0.28 21.51
C SER A 112 20.93 1.03 20.72
N LEU A 113 20.14 1.21 19.65
CA LEU A 113 20.04 2.49 18.94
C LEU A 113 19.56 3.62 19.86
N VAL A 114 18.46 3.42 20.60
CA VAL A 114 17.92 4.41 21.55
C VAL A 114 18.94 4.75 22.64
N GLN A 115 19.69 3.77 23.12
CA GLN A 115 20.74 3.97 24.11
C GLN A 115 21.89 4.84 23.57
N SER A 116 22.30 4.59 22.32
CA SER A 116 23.31 5.41 21.63
C SER A 116 22.84 6.86 21.48
N GLU A 117 21.61 7.07 21.03
CA GLU A 117 21.00 8.40 20.86
C GLU A 117 20.80 9.16 22.17
N ARG A 118 20.50 8.44 23.26
CA ARG A 118 20.39 9.04 24.60
C ARG A 118 21.70 9.64 25.10
N GLN A 119 22.85 9.13 24.67
CA GLN A 119 24.16 9.67 25.04
C GLN A 119 24.46 10.99 24.32
N VAL A 120 23.98 11.12 23.07
CA VAL A 120 24.19 12.31 22.23
C VAL A 120 23.13 13.40 22.50
N ALA A 121 21.94 13.01 22.98
CA ALA A 121 20.85 13.89 23.40
C ALA A 121 20.38 14.88 22.31
N HIS A 122 20.30 14.43 21.06
CA HIS A 122 19.75 15.24 19.96
C HIS A 122 18.33 15.73 20.28
N MET A 123 18.12 17.03 20.10
CA MET A 123 16.84 17.70 20.38
C MET A 123 16.01 17.82 19.11
N LEU A 124 14.74 17.44 19.20
CA LEU A 124 13.80 17.48 18.09
C LEU A 124 13.19 18.88 17.91
N ALA A 125 12.47 19.34 18.93
CA ALA A 125 11.87 20.66 19.03
C ALA A 125 11.39 20.88 20.47
N TYR A 126 11.32 22.14 20.92
CA TYR A 126 10.72 22.50 22.22
C TYR A 126 11.27 21.72 23.43
N GLY A 127 12.56 21.35 23.40
CA GLY A 127 13.21 20.58 24.46
C GLY A 127 12.85 19.09 24.51
N VAL A 128 12.11 18.58 23.52
CA VAL A 128 11.83 17.15 23.39
C VAL A 128 13.03 16.45 22.75
N PRO A 129 13.68 15.50 23.41
CA PRO A 129 14.79 14.77 22.82
C PRO A 129 14.27 13.67 21.88
N VAL A 130 15.02 13.39 20.82
CA VAL A 130 14.62 12.44 19.75
C VAL A 130 14.40 11.03 20.29
N TRP A 131 15.20 10.61 21.29
CA TRP A 131 15.13 9.27 21.87
C TRP A 131 13.77 8.95 22.51
N TRP A 132 12.98 9.95 22.94
CA TRP A 132 11.63 9.72 23.47
C TRP A 132 10.71 9.11 22.42
N LEU A 133 10.79 9.62 21.19
CA LEU A 133 9.98 9.13 20.08
C LEU A 133 10.61 7.86 19.49
N GLN A 134 11.94 7.77 19.41
CA GLN A 134 12.61 6.52 19.00
C GLN A 134 12.32 5.34 19.93
N ALA A 135 12.05 5.57 21.22
CA ALA A 135 11.64 4.52 22.16
C ALA A 135 10.33 3.81 21.75
N SER A 136 9.55 4.37 20.82
CA SER A 136 8.41 3.65 20.24
C SER A 136 8.82 2.42 19.41
N MET A 137 10.05 2.36 18.88
CA MET A 137 10.54 1.20 18.13
C MET A 137 10.74 -0.05 19.01
N PRO A 138 11.57 -0.04 20.07
CA PRO A 138 11.71 -1.21 20.93
C PRO A 138 10.37 -1.59 21.57
N LEU A 139 9.54 -0.62 21.94
CA LEU A 139 8.17 -0.89 22.42
C LEU A 139 7.30 -1.57 21.34
N GLY A 140 7.30 -1.07 20.11
CA GLY A 140 6.54 -1.62 19.00
C GLY A 140 6.95 -3.06 18.67
N PHE A 141 8.25 -3.31 18.49
CA PHE A 141 8.78 -4.65 18.25
C PHE A 141 8.54 -5.60 19.42
N GLY A 142 8.71 -5.14 20.67
CA GLY A 142 8.39 -5.93 21.85
C GLY A 142 6.91 -6.33 21.91
N LEU A 143 6.00 -5.39 21.63
CA LEU A 143 4.56 -5.68 21.56
C LEU A 143 4.20 -6.64 20.43
N LEU A 144 4.82 -6.48 19.25
CA LEU A 144 4.66 -7.41 18.13
C LEU A 144 5.13 -8.82 18.50
N ALA A 145 6.30 -8.95 19.15
CA ALA A 145 6.84 -10.23 19.60
C ALA A 145 5.88 -10.93 20.57
N LEU A 146 5.41 -10.21 21.60
CA LEU A 146 4.45 -10.74 22.57
C LEU A 146 3.14 -11.18 21.90
N GLN A 147 2.61 -10.37 20.97
CA GLN A 147 1.36 -10.68 20.29
C GLN A 147 1.47 -11.84 19.31
N LEU A 148 2.53 -11.90 18.51
CA LEU A 148 2.81 -13.01 17.60
C LEU A 148 3.02 -14.31 18.37
N GLY A 149 3.83 -14.27 19.42
CA GLY A 149 4.12 -15.45 20.24
C GLY A 149 2.91 -15.99 21.00
N ALA A 150 2.00 -15.10 21.45
CA ALA A 150 0.74 -15.51 22.07
C ALA A 150 -0.24 -16.15 21.07
N GLN A 151 -0.09 -15.90 19.77
CA GLN A 151 -0.99 -16.40 18.73
C GLN A 151 -0.66 -17.84 18.36
N GLY A 152 -1.62 -18.75 18.54
CA GLY A 152 -1.46 -20.16 18.19
C GLY A 152 -1.80 -21.12 19.34
N PHE A 153 -1.82 -20.61 20.57
CA PHE A 153 -2.16 -21.39 21.76
C PHE A 153 -3.58 -21.09 22.25
N THR A 154 -4.25 -22.08 22.84
CA THR A 154 -5.60 -21.92 23.40
C THR A 154 -5.58 -21.70 24.91
N GLN A 155 -4.70 -22.40 25.62
CA GLN A 155 -4.57 -22.36 27.08
C GLN A 155 -3.83 -21.08 27.56
N PRO A 156 -4.22 -20.49 28.70
CA PRO A 156 -3.67 -19.22 29.18
C PRO A 156 -2.18 -19.28 29.53
N TRP A 157 -1.71 -20.39 30.16
CA TRP A 157 -0.29 -20.56 30.48
C TRP A 157 0.56 -20.73 29.22
N GLN A 158 0.09 -21.51 28.23
CA GLN A 158 0.75 -21.69 26.93
C GLN A 158 0.84 -20.37 26.16
N LYS A 159 -0.16 -19.50 26.27
CA LYS A 159 -0.09 -18.15 25.67
C LYS A 159 0.94 -17.27 26.37
N GLY A 160 1.05 -17.35 27.69
CA GLY A 160 2.09 -16.64 28.45
C GLY A 160 3.48 -17.10 28.05
N ALA A 161 3.71 -18.42 28.05
CA ALA A 161 4.97 -19.02 27.62
C ALA A 161 5.27 -18.71 26.14
N GLY A 162 4.29 -18.87 25.25
CA GLY A 162 4.42 -18.56 23.83
C GLY A 162 4.69 -17.09 23.55
N ALA A 163 4.21 -16.16 24.38
CA ALA A 163 4.54 -14.73 24.24
C ALA A 163 5.94 -14.39 24.75
N LEU A 164 6.29 -14.88 25.94
CA LEU A 164 7.52 -14.49 26.64
C LEU A 164 8.75 -15.23 26.13
N LEU A 165 8.66 -16.53 25.85
CA LEU A 165 9.82 -17.34 25.44
C LEU A 165 10.45 -16.85 24.14
N PRO A 166 9.69 -16.59 23.04
CA PRO A 166 10.29 -16.09 21.79
C PRO A 166 10.85 -14.69 21.92
N LEU A 167 10.19 -13.81 22.69
CA LEU A 167 10.70 -12.47 22.97
C LEU A 167 12.05 -12.55 23.69
N LEU A 168 12.10 -13.31 24.81
CA LEU A 168 13.33 -13.48 25.58
C LEU A 168 14.43 -14.16 24.75
N ALA A 169 14.07 -15.18 23.96
CA ALA A 169 15.01 -15.82 23.04
C ALA A 169 15.58 -14.83 22.03
N GLY A 170 14.74 -13.99 21.41
CA GLY A 170 15.20 -12.95 20.48
C GLY A 170 16.10 -11.90 21.15
N LEU A 171 15.74 -11.46 22.36
CA LEU A 171 16.57 -10.52 23.14
C LEU A 171 17.93 -11.12 23.51
N LEU A 172 17.96 -12.39 23.93
CA LEU A 172 19.20 -13.10 24.28
C LEU A 172 20.06 -13.37 23.04
N LEU A 173 19.45 -13.78 21.92
CA LEU A 173 20.15 -13.98 20.65
C LEU A 173 20.81 -12.68 20.19
N ALA A 174 20.08 -11.57 20.20
CA ALA A 174 20.65 -10.27 19.87
C ALA A 174 21.82 -9.94 20.80
N TRP A 175 21.63 -10.08 22.12
CA TRP A 175 22.66 -9.69 23.08
C TRP A 175 23.95 -10.53 23.00
N GLN A 176 23.82 -11.84 22.77
CA GLN A 176 24.97 -12.74 22.70
C GLN A 176 25.67 -12.73 21.35
N LEU A 177 24.93 -12.46 20.26
CA LEU A 177 25.41 -12.67 18.90
C LEU A 177 25.64 -11.35 18.14
N ASP A 178 25.36 -10.18 18.73
CA ASP A 178 25.64 -8.88 18.11
C ASP A 178 27.14 -8.77 17.78
N GLY A 179 27.46 -8.51 16.51
CA GLY A 179 28.85 -8.45 16.03
C GLY A 179 29.58 -9.80 15.98
N SER A 180 28.88 -10.94 16.11
CA SER A 180 29.47 -12.28 15.91
C SER A 180 29.20 -12.81 14.51
N ALA A 181 30.20 -13.47 13.91
CA ALA A 181 30.07 -14.11 12.59
C ALA A 181 29.37 -15.48 12.71
N LEU A 182 28.16 -15.61 12.17
CA LEU A 182 27.40 -16.86 12.16
C LEU A 182 27.29 -17.44 10.74
N PRO A 183 27.29 -18.78 10.60
CA PRO A 183 27.05 -19.41 9.30
C PRO A 183 25.63 -19.09 8.81
N LEU A 184 25.49 -18.73 7.52
CA LEU A 184 24.20 -18.37 6.92
C LEU A 184 23.21 -19.53 6.78
N TRP A 185 23.71 -20.73 6.46
CA TRP A 185 22.86 -21.84 6.01
C TRP A 185 21.76 -22.25 7.01
N PRO A 186 21.95 -22.26 8.35
CA PRO A 186 20.87 -22.59 9.29
C PRO A 186 19.78 -21.52 9.31
N ALA A 187 20.19 -20.24 9.24
CA ALA A 187 19.27 -19.11 9.21
C ALA A 187 18.44 -19.12 7.91
N LEU A 188 19.07 -19.42 6.77
CA LEU A 188 18.38 -19.55 5.49
C LEU A 188 17.39 -20.72 5.46
N LEU A 189 17.73 -21.88 6.05
CA LEU A 189 16.79 -23.00 6.18
C LEU A 189 15.60 -22.66 7.06
N ALA A 190 15.83 -22.02 8.21
CA ALA A 190 14.76 -21.57 9.09
C ALA A 190 13.86 -20.52 8.41
N LEU A 191 14.45 -19.59 7.66
CA LEU A 191 13.74 -18.58 6.90
C LEU A 191 12.92 -19.18 5.76
N LEU A 192 13.48 -20.13 5.02
CA LEU A 192 12.77 -20.83 3.95
C LEU A 192 11.58 -21.61 4.52
N ALA A 193 11.77 -22.30 5.65
CA ALA A 193 10.67 -22.95 6.36
C ALA A 193 9.62 -21.93 6.81
N ALA A 194 10.02 -20.80 7.39
CA ALA A 194 9.11 -19.77 7.84
C ALA A 194 8.29 -19.16 6.69
N LEU A 195 8.94 -18.89 5.55
CA LEU A 195 8.30 -18.38 4.34
C LEU A 195 7.25 -19.36 3.80
N LEU A 196 7.62 -20.65 3.65
CA LEU A 196 6.73 -21.70 3.15
C LEU A 196 5.55 -21.97 4.10
N LEU A 197 5.74 -21.76 5.40
CA LEU A 197 4.71 -21.94 6.43
C LEU A 197 3.85 -20.69 6.68
N GLY A 198 4.05 -19.62 5.90
CA GLY A 198 3.21 -18.42 5.92
C GLY A 198 3.63 -17.36 6.93
N ALA A 199 4.92 -17.21 7.21
CA ALA A 199 5.41 -16.10 8.02
C ALA A 199 5.08 -14.74 7.39
N PRO A 200 4.78 -13.70 8.20
CA PRO A 200 4.58 -12.35 7.71
C PRO A 200 5.80 -11.83 6.95
N ILE A 201 5.58 -11.10 5.86
CA ILE A 201 6.66 -10.61 4.98
C ILE A 201 7.71 -9.81 5.74
N PHE A 202 7.30 -8.89 6.62
CA PHE A 202 8.24 -8.06 7.39
C PHE A 202 9.23 -8.93 8.20
N SER A 203 8.77 -10.08 8.72
CA SER A 203 9.61 -10.98 9.52
C SER A 203 10.58 -11.77 8.67
N VAL A 204 10.19 -12.11 7.43
CA VAL A 204 11.08 -12.77 6.47
C VAL A 204 12.16 -11.80 5.99
N LEU A 205 11.78 -10.57 5.59
CA LEU A 205 12.72 -9.54 5.17
C LEU A 205 13.68 -9.16 6.31
N GLY A 206 13.13 -9.02 7.52
CA GLY A 206 13.92 -8.73 8.71
C GLY A 206 14.86 -9.86 9.11
N ALA A 207 14.41 -11.12 9.05
CA ALA A 207 15.26 -12.27 9.32
C ALA A 207 16.36 -12.42 8.27
N LEU A 208 16.08 -12.12 6.99
CA LEU A 208 17.09 -12.15 5.95
C LEU A 208 18.16 -11.08 6.20
N ALA A 209 17.74 -9.85 6.50
CA ALA A 209 18.66 -8.77 6.88
C ALA A 209 19.50 -9.18 8.10
N LEU A 210 18.87 -9.69 9.17
CA LEU A 210 19.57 -10.17 10.36
C LEU A 210 20.61 -11.26 10.04
N ALA A 211 20.24 -12.26 9.24
CA ALA A 211 21.14 -13.35 8.86
C ALA A 211 22.36 -12.84 8.09
N LEU A 212 22.15 -11.94 7.13
CA LEU A 212 23.20 -11.34 6.32
C LEU A 212 24.13 -10.44 7.15
N PHE A 213 23.59 -9.59 8.03
CA PHE A 213 24.40 -8.78 8.94
C PHE A 213 25.22 -9.64 9.90
N TRP A 214 24.66 -10.75 10.40
CA TRP A 214 25.41 -11.70 11.23
C TRP A 214 26.53 -12.41 10.48
N GLN A 215 26.40 -12.69 9.18
CA GLN A 215 27.48 -13.30 8.42
C GLN A 215 28.72 -12.43 8.42
N ASP A 216 28.54 -11.12 8.24
CA ASP A 216 29.62 -10.15 8.10
C ASP A 216 29.98 -9.44 9.42
N ALA A 217 29.48 -9.96 10.55
CA ALA A 217 29.69 -9.41 11.90
C ALA A 217 29.32 -7.92 12.02
N LEU A 218 28.31 -7.47 11.26
CA LEU A 218 27.85 -6.09 11.26
C LEU A 218 26.91 -5.83 12.46
N PRO A 219 26.92 -4.61 13.06
CA PRO A 219 26.06 -4.29 14.19
C PRO A 219 24.58 -4.34 13.83
N LEU A 220 23.78 -5.07 14.62
CA LEU A 220 22.33 -5.22 14.38
C LEU A 220 21.56 -3.90 14.52
N ALA A 221 22.10 -2.95 15.30
CA ALA A 221 21.58 -1.59 15.43
C ALA A 221 21.49 -0.85 14.09
N SER A 222 22.29 -1.23 13.08
CA SER A 222 22.24 -0.65 11.73
C SER A 222 20.93 -0.94 11.01
N ILE A 223 20.33 -2.11 11.27
CA ILE A 223 19.00 -2.47 10.74
C ILE A 223 17.93 -1.59 11.42
N ALA A 224 18.02 -1.41 12.74
CA ALA A 224 17.12 -0.51 13.47
C ALA A 224 17.30 0.96 13.05
N LEU A 225 18.52 1.39 12.74
CA LEU A 225 18.80 2.72 12.19
C LEU A 225 18.18 2.88 10.81
N SER A 226 18.32 1.89 9.94
CA SER A 226 17.67 1.89 8.62
C SER A 226 16.14 1.96 8.76
N HIS A 227 15.58 1.20 9.70
CA HIS A 227 14.16 1.27 10.04
C HIS A 227 13.73 2.67 10.49
N TYR A 228 14.51 3.30 11.38
CA TYR A 228 14.27 4.68 11.82
C TYR A 228 14.35 5.67 10.64
N GLN A 229 15.45 5.65 9.88
CA GLN A 229 15.69 6.58 8.77
C GLN A 229 14.57 6.58 7.74
N ILE A 230 14.05 5.40 7.40
CA ILE A 230 12.92 5.35 6.46
C ILE A 230 11.67 5.88 7.13
N THR A 231 11.31 5.44 8.33
CA THR A 231 10.05 5.85 9.00
C THR A 231 9.96 7.35 9.31
N VAL A 232 11.09 8.04 9.53
CA VAL A 232 11.15 9.50 9.67
C VAL A 232 11.48 10.24 8.36
N ASN A 233 11.32 9.61 7.20
CA ASN A 233 11.50 10.30 5.92
C ASN A 233 10.45 11.44 5.74
N PRO A 234 10.85 12.64 5.27
CA PRO A 234 9.98 13.82 5.16
C PRO A 234 8.75 13.64 4.28
N SER A 235 8.78 12.69 3.34
CA SER A 235 7.69 12.45 2.39
C SER A 235 6.76 11.30 2.80
N LEU A 236 7.18 10.41 3.72
CA LEU A 236 6.35 9.28 4.14
C LEU A 236 5.06 9.68 4.87
N PRO A 237 5.01 10.75 5.69
CA PRO A 237 3.76 11.22 6.28
C PRO A 237 2.64 11.52 5.27
N ALA A 238 2.97 11.76 4.00
CA ALA A 238 1.97 11.92 2.95
C ALA A 238 1.14 10.63 2.73
N LEU A 239 1.73 9.44 2.87
CA LEU A 239 1.06 8.16 2.65
C LEU A 239 -0.17 7.95 3.56
N PRO A 240 -0.06 8.02 4.90
CA PRO A 240 -1.21 7.85 5.77
C PRO A 240 -2.25 8.96 5.59
N LEU A 241 -1.83 10.20 5.27
CA LEU A 241 -2.75 11.31 5.09
C LEU A 241 -3.58 11.17 3.80
N PHE A 242 -2.97 10.80 2.67
CA PHE A 242 -3.71 10.47 1.45
C PHE A 242 -4.58 9.23 1.62
N THR A 243 -4.09 8.20 2.32
CA THR A 243 -4.88 7.00 2.64
C THR A 243 -6.10 7.35 3.49
N LEU A 244 -5.94 8.25 4.47
CA LEU A 244 -7.03 8.74 5.30
C LEU A 244 -8.08 9.46 4.46
N ALA A 245 -7.67 10.38 3.57
CA ALA A 245 -8.57 11.06 2.65
C ALA A 245 -9.38 10.07 1.80
N GLY A 246 -8.69 9.07 1.23
CA GLY A 246 -9.27 7.98 0.47
C GLY A 246 -10.32 7.18 1.23
N LEU A 247 -9.97 6.75 2.45
CA LEU A 247 -10.87 5.97 3.29
C LEU A 247 -12.09 6.80 3.72
N VAL A 248 -11.96 8.11 3.95
CA VAL A 248 -13.11 8.99 4.22
C VAL A 248 -14.08 9.00 3.05
N PHE A 249 -13.60 9.15 1.81
CA PHE A 249 -14.47 9.06 0.63
C PHE A 249 -15.05 7.66 0.40
N ALA A 250 -14.28 6.60 0.66
CA ALA A 250 -14.73 5.21 0.55
C ALA A 250 -15.87 4.87 1.52
N ARG A 251 -15.85 5.44 2.73
CA ARG A 251 -16.80 5.13 3.80
C ARG A 251 -18.03 6.05 3.83
N THR A 252 -18.09 7.02 2.93
CA THR A 252 -19.20 7.99 2.81
C THR A 252 -19.94 7.79 1.49
N GLY A 253 -20.96 8.62 1.21
CA GLY A 253 -21.74 8.57 -0.03
C GLY A 253 -21.00 9.05 -1.28
N ALA A 254 -19.72 9.43 -1.17
CA ALA A 254 -18.91 10.00 -2.25
C ALA A 254 -18.84 9.07 -3.48
N ALA A 255 -18.64 7.77 -3.27
CA ALA A 255 -18.66 6.75 -4.32
C ALA A 255 -19.96 6.79 -5.16
N ARG A 256 -21.11 6.95 -4.50
CA ARG A 256 -22.43 7.01 -5.15
C ARG A 256 -22.61 8.31 -5.93
N ARG A 257 -22.18 9.44 -5.37
CA ARG A 257 -22.25 10.76 -6.01
C ARG A 257 -21.36 10.84 -7.25
N LEU A 258 -20.10 10.43 -7.13
CA LEU A 258 -19.18 10.32 -8.26
C LEU A 258 -19.77 9.38 -9.32
N GLY A 259 -20.26 8.20 -8.93
CA GLY A 259 -20.88 7.28 -9.88
C GLY A 259 -22.03 7.89 -10.68
N ALA A 260 -22.88 8.71 -10.05
CA ALA A 260 -23.94 9.42 -10.74
C ALA A 260 -23.41 10.43 -11.78
N VAL A 261 -22.28 11.10 -11.51
CA VAL A 261 -21.62 11.99 -12.49
C VAL A 261 -21.11 11.21 -13.69
N PHE A 262 -20.38 10.12 -13.46
CA PHE A 262 -19.81 9.33 -14.55
C PHE A 262 -20.91 8.74 -15.44
N VAL A 263 -21.99 8.22 -14.85
CA VAL A 263 -23.16 7.74 -15.60
C VAL A 263 -23.82 8.87 -16.39
N ALA A 264 -23.93 10.08 -15.82
CA ALA A 264 -24.50 11.23 -16.52
C ALA A 264 -23.59 11.73 -17.67
N LEU A 265 -22.27 11.72 -17.47
CA LEU A 265 -21.27 12.25 -18.41
C LEU A 265 -21.09 11.38 -19.66
N PHE A 266 -21.03 10.06 -19.48
CA PHE A 266 -20.85 9.11 -20.58
C PHE A 266 -22.18 8.63 -21.20
N GLY A 267 -23.31 9.13 -20.69
CA GLY A 267 -24.64 8.95 -21.26
C GLY A 267 -25.34 7.64 -20.89
N GLY A 268 -26.63 7.56 -21.23
CA GLY A 268 -27.45 6.35 -21.04
C GLY A 268 -27.18 5.28 -22.10
N GLY A 269 -27.24 4.01 -21.68
CA GLY A 269 -27.10 2.83 -22.55
C GLY A 269 -25.91 1.95 -22.18
N ALA A 270 -25.87 0.73 -22.71
CA ALA A 270 -24.91 -0.30 -22.31
C ALA A 270 -23.43 0.13 -22.43
N SER A 271 -23.06 0.81 -23.53
CA SER A 271 -21.67 1.25 -23.77
C SER A 271 -21.27 2.42 -22.86
N GLY A 272 -22.15 3.41 -22.69
CA GLY A 272 -21.92 4.56 -21.80
C GLY A 272 -21.71 4.12 -20.35
N THR A 273 -22.56 3.22 -19.84
CA THR A 273 -22.42 2.67 -18.49
C THR A 273 -21.13 1.87 -18.31
N VAL A 274 -20.66 1.16 -19.34
CA VAL A 274 -19.39 0.42 -19.31
C VAL A 274 -18.20 1.36 -19.20
N VAL A 275 -18.14 2.40 -20.02
CA VAL A 275 -17.06 3.41 -19.97
C VAL A 275 -17.10 4.14 -18.63
N ALA A 276 -18.28 4.60 -18.20
CA ALA A 276 -18.50 5.24 -16.91
C ALA A 276 -18.01 4.37 -15.75
N SER A 277 -18.34 3.08 -15.75
CA SER A 277 -17.92 2.15 -14.70
C SER A 277 -16.41 1.94 -14.69
N ALA A 278 -15.79 1.80 -15.86
CA ALA A 278 -14.34 1.62 -15.95
C ALA A 278 -13.58 2.84 -15.42
N VAL A 279 -13.94 4.03 -15.90
CA VAL A 279 -13.29 5.28 -15.49
C VAL A 279 -13.57 5.59 -14.02
N LEU A 280 -14.82 5.38 -13.54
CA LEU A 280 -15.14 5.57 -12.12
C LEU A 280 -14.32 4.62 -11.24
N CYS A 281 -14.25 3.33 -11.56
CA CYS A 281 -13.46 2.39 -10.77
C CYS A 281 -12.00 2.82 -10.69
N SER A 282 -11.37 3.12 -11.83
CA SER A 282 -9.96 3.53 -11.85
C SER A 282 -9.74 4.86 -11.12
N ALA A 283 -10.59 5.86 -11.34
CA ALA A 283 -10.49 7.13 -10.61
C ALA A 283 -10.73 6.95 -9.10
N PHE A 284 -11.67 6.11 -8.69
CA PHE A 284 -11.97 5.86 -7.29
C PHE A 284 -10.84 5.12 -6.57
N THR A 285 -10.20 4.17 -7.24
CA THR A 285 -9.00 3.50 -6.72
C THR A 285 -7.84 4.46 -6.47
N ALA A 286 -7.69 5.50 -7.31
CA ALA A 286 -6.71 6.56 -7.08
C ALA A 286 -6.88 7.23 -5.72
N PHE A 287 -8.13 7.50 -5.33
CA PHE A 287 -8.45 8.07 -4.02
C PHE A 287 -8.26 7.07 -2.90
N THR A 288 -8.80 5.86 -3.05
CA THR A 288 -8.80 4.88 -1.94
C THR A 288 -7.44 4.23 -1.71
N GLY A 289 -6.50 4.35 -2.66
CA GLY A 289 -5.17 3.77 -2.59
C GLY A 289 -5.16 2.24 -2.61
N GLY A 290 -6.30 1.60 -2.91
CA GLY A 290 -6.48 0.17 -2.82
C GLY A 290 -7.65 -0.34 -3.66
N SER A 291 -7.33 -1.20 -4.63
CA SER A 291 -8.28 -1.80 -5.58
C SER A 291 -9.35 -2.65 -4.89
N GLY A 292 -8.99 -3.37 -3.82
CA GLY A 292 -9.94 -4.15 -3.02
C GLY A 292 -11.01 -3.31 -2.35
N VAL A 293 -10.62 -2.16 -1.80
CA VAL A 293 -11.55 -1.19 -1.19
C VAL A 293 -12.51 -0.66 -2.25
N THR A 294 -12.02 -0.37 -3.45
CA THR A 294 -12.85 0.05 -4.58
C THR A 294 -13.87 -1.03 -4.97
N ILE A 295 -13.45 -2.30 -5.08
CA ILE A 295 -14.35 -3.41 -5.42
C ILE A 295 -15.46 -3.53 -4.37
N LEU A 296 -15.12 -3.46 -3.08
CA LEU A 296 -16.09 -3.58 -1.99
C LEU A 296 -17.02 -2.35 -1.89
N ALA A 297 -16.52 -1.15 -2.20
CA ALA A 297 -17.29 0.09 -2.13
C ALA A 297 -18.20 0.29 -3.35
N LEU A 298 -17.70 0.05 -4.56
CA LEU A 298 -18.40 0.31 -5.82
C LEU A 298 -19.06 -0.92 -6.43
N GLY A 299 -18.60 -2.13 -6.12
CA GLY A 299 -19.10 -3.35 -6.75
C GLY A 299 -20.61 -3.54 -6.60
N GLY A 300 -21.13 -3.31 -5.39
CA GLY A 300 -22.56 -3.42 -5.10
C GLY A 300 -23.43 -2.36 -5.78
N LEU A 301 -22.83 -1.26 -6.24
CA LEU A 301 -23.50 -0.20 -7.00
C LEU A 301 -23.42 -0.45 -8.50
N LEU A 302 -22.22 -0.77 -9.01
CA LEU A 302 -21.94 -0.84 -10.44
C LEU A 302 -22.45 -2.11 -11.10
N LEU A 303 -22.41 -3.26 -10.41
CA LEU A 303 -22.89 -4.51 -11.02
C LEU A 303 -24.41 -4.47 -11.32
N PRO A 304 -25.28 -4.00 -10.39
CA PRO A 304 -26.69 -3.79 -10.71
C PRO A 304 -26.91 -2.81 -11.87
N LEU A 305 -26.20 -1.67 -11.87
CA LEU A 305 -26.30 -0.67 -12.96
C LEU A 305 -25.91 -1.25 -14.33
N LEU A 306 -24.83 -2.03 -14.39
CA LEU A 306 -24.41 -2.72 -15.61
C LEU A 306 -25.44 -3.76 -16.05
N ARG A 307 -26.03 -4.50 -15.11
CA ARG A 307 -27.07 -5.50 -15.40
C ARG A 307 -28.35 -4.85 -15.95
N ASP A 308 -28.77 -3.74 -15.35
CA ASP A 308 -29.96 -2.99 -15.76
C ASP A 308 -29.75 -2.33 -17.14
N ALA A 309 -28.50 -1.99 -17.48
CA ALA A 309 -28.11 -1.56 -18.82
C ALA A 309 -28.01 -2.70 -19.86
N GLY A 310 -28.29 -3.96 -19.47
CA GLY A 310 -28.27 -5.13 -20.35
C GLY A 310 -26.90 -5.80 -20.48
N PHE A 311 -25.93 -5.48 -19.62
CA PHE A 311 -24.61 -6.10 -19.63
C PHE A 311 -24.62 -7.47 -18.91
N PRO A 312 -24.02 -8.53 -19.47
CA PRO A 312 -24.00 -9.83 -18.81
C PRO A 312 -23.25 -9.78 -17.48
N GLU A 313 -23.81 -10.42 -16.45
CA GLU A 313 -23.26 -10.44 -15.09
C GLU A 313 -21.77 -10.83 -15.07
N LYS A 314 -21.38 -11.89 -15.80
CA LYS A 314 -19.99 -12.36 -15.88
C LYS A 314 -19.04 -11.27 -16.38
N ARG A 315 -19.43 -10.53 -17.42
CA ARG A 315 -18.62 -9.43 -17.97
C ARG A 315 -18.66 -8.20 -17.07
N GLY A 316 -19.77 -7.92 -16.40
CA GLY A 316 -19.87 -6.85 -15.42
C GLY A 316 -18.94 -7.06 -14.23
N ILE A 317 -18.94 -8.28 -13.67
CA ILE A 317 -18.00 -8.68 -12.60
C ILE A 317 -16.56 -8.51 -13.07
N SER A 318 -16.23 -9.00 -14.27
CA SER A 318 -14.90 -8.86 -14.83
C SER A 318 -14.49 -7.39 -15.01
N LEU A 319 -15.35 -6.56 -15.58
CA LEU A 319 -15.09 -5.14 -15.81
C LEU A 319 -14.82 -4.40 -14.49
N VAL A 320 -15.70 -4.56 -13.49
CA VAL A 320 -15.55 -3.90 -12.19
C VAL A 320 -14.28 -4.37 -11.48
N THR A 321 -13.99 -5.67 -11.52
CA THR A 321 -12.80 -6.25 -10.87
C THR A 321 -11.52 -5.73 -11.52
N SER A 322 -11.45 -5.73 -12.85
CA SER A 322 -10.26 -5.31 -13.60
C SER A 322 -10.04 -3.81 -13.60
N ALA A 323 -11.09 -3.01 -13.80
CA ALA A 323 -10.98 -1.55 -13.81
C ALA A 323 -10.58 -0.97 -12.44
N SER A 324 -10.95 -1.64 -11.35
CA SER A 324 -10.52 -1.27 -9.99
C SER A 324 -9.04 -1.53 -9.74
N ALA A 325 -8.34 -2.31 -10.57
CA ALA A 325 -6.88 -2.46 -10.45
C ALA A 325 -6.15 -1.24 -11.01
N LEU A 326 -6.66 -0.66 -12.10
CA LEU A 326 -5.99 0.32 -12.95
C LEU A 326 -5.75 1.71 -12.32
N GLY A 327 -6.40 1.99 -11.19
CA GLY A 327 -6.28 3.29 -10.55
C GLY A 327 -5.04 3.45 -9.67
N VAL A 328 -4.23 2.40 -9.51
CA VAL A 328 -2.99 2.50 -8.73
C VAL A 328 -1.94 3.36 -9.45
N LEU A 329 -2.03 3.53 -10.78
CA LEU A 329 -1.23 4.52 -11.53
C LEU A 329 -1.70 5.97 -11.39
N LEU A 330 -2.91 6.23 -10.90
CA LEU A 330 -3.47 7.57 -10.81
C LEU A 330 -3.13 8.24 -9.48
N ALA A 331 -2.71 9.52 -9.52
CA ALA A 331 -2.52 10.31 -8.31
C ALA A 331 -3.87 10.59 -7.61
N PRO A 332 -3.94 10.60 -6.25
CA PRO A 332 -2.87 10.44 -5.26
C PRO A 332 -2.75 9.02 -4.68
N SER A 333 -2.41 8.01 -5.50
CA SER A 333 -2.30 6.62 -5.03
C SER A 333 -1.06 6.34 -4.16
N VAL A 334 -1.23 5.50 -3.14
CA VAL A 334 -0.19 5.10 -2.20
C VAL A 334 0.98 4.36 -2.89
N PRO A 335 0.75 3.38 -3.80
CA PRO A 335 1.87 2.66 -4.43
C PRO A 335 2.73 3.56 -5.33
N LEU A 336 2.13 4.55 -5.98
CA LEU A 336 2.85 5.53 -6.81
C LEU A 336 3.78 6.41 -5.96
N ILE A 337 3.29 6.90 -4.81
CA ILE A 337 4.11 7.63 -3.83
C ILE A 337 5.22 6.73 -3.29
N MET A 338 4.91 5.46 -3.02
CA MET A 338 5.90 4.53 -2.47
C MET A 338 7.05 4.26 -3.43
N TYR A 339 6.74 4.04 -4.71
CA TYR A 339 7.76 3.96 -5.74
C TYR A 339 8.62 5.22 -5.75
N ALA A 340 8.02 6.40 -5.74
CA ALA A 340 8.75 7.66 -5.79
C ALA A 340 9.77 7.80 -4.65
N ILE A 341 9.38 7.41 -3.45
CA ILE A 341 10.24 7.46 -2.25
C ILE A 341 11.38 6.43 -2.34
N ILE A 342 11.11 5.20 -2.77
CA ILE A 342 12.11 4.12 -2.85
C ILE A 342 13.10 4.38 -3.99
N ALA A 343 12.61 4.76 -5.17
CA ALA A 343 13.43 5.09 -6.34
C ALA A 343 14.07 6.48 -6.25
N ARG A 344 13.79 7.24 -5.17
CA ARG A 344 14.28 8.62 -4.94
C ARG A 344 13.99 9.57 -6.11
N VAL A 345 12.82 9.42 -6.73
CA VAL A 345 12.34 10.32 -7.78
C VAL A 345 11.28 11.29 -7.24
N PRO A 346 11.14 12.50 -7.80
CA PRO A 346 10.16 13.47 -7.32
C PRO A 346 8.70 12.95 -7.44
N ILE A 347 7.93 13.09 -6.36
CA ILE A 347 6.54 12.59 -6.27
C ILE A 347 5.62 13.28 -7.30
N ASN A 348 5.79 14.59 -7.49
CA ASN A 348 5.05 15.39 -8.48
C ASN A 348 5.27 14.88 -9.92
N THR A 349 6.50 14.49 -10.26
CA THR A 349 6.82 13.89 -11.57
C THR A 349 6.10 12.57 -11.75
N MET A 350 6.10 11.69 -10.75
CA MET A 350 5.36 10.42 -10.80
C MET A 350 3.85 10.63 -10.91
N PHE A 351 3.29 11.64 -10.25
CA PHE A 351 1.85 11.96 -10.31
C PHE A 351 1.39 12.32 -11.72
N LEU A 352 2.19 13.11 -12.43
CA LEU A 352 1.92 13.43 -13.83
C LEU A 352 2.20 12.22 -14.75
N ALA A 353 3.28 11.48 -14.48
CA ALA A 353 3.70 10.35 -15.29
C ALA A 353 2.65 9.24 -15.37
N GLY A 354 1.89 9.01 -14.30
CA GLY A 354 0.88 7.95 -14.24
C GLY A 354 -0.43 8.24 -14.99
N LEU A 355 -0.72 9.51 -15.31
CA LEU A 355 -2.02 9.91 -15.87
C LEU A 355 -2.28 9.34 -17.28
N LEU A 356 -1.32 9.52 -18.20
CA LEU A 356 -1.43 9.01 -19.57
C LEU A 356 -1.40 7.47 -19.62
N PRO A 357 -0.48 6.77 -18.93
CA PRO A 357 -0.47 5.31 -18.83
C PRO A 357 -1.75 4.72 -18.25
N ALA A 358 -2.34 5.34 -17.22
CA ALA A 358 -3.62 4.91 -16.67
C ALA A 358 -4.76 5.01 -17.72
N GLY A 359 -4.81 6.13 -18.45
CA GLY A 359 -5.75 6.29 -19.57
C GLY A 359 -5.56 5.23 -20.64
N LEU A 360 -4.31 4.92 -21.00
CA LEU A 360 -3.96 3.86 -21.95
C LEU A 360 -4.39 2.47 -21.45
N MET A 361 -4.23 2.17 -20.15
CA MET A 361 -4.68 0.90 -19.58
C MET A 361 -6.21 0.79 -19.56
N VAL A 362 -6.93 1.85 -19.19
CA VAL A 362 -8.40 1.87 -19.25
C VAL A 362 -8.88 1.69 -20.69
N PHE A 363 -8.25 2.39 -21.64
CA PHE A 363 -8.54 2.23 -23.07
C PHE A 363 -8.26 0.80 -23.55
N SER A 364 -7.12 0.22 -23.18
CA SER A 364 -6.73 -1.14 -23.53
C SER A 364 -7.72 -2.16 -22.97
N LEU A 365 -8.13 -2.01 -21.71
CA LEU A 365 -9.16 -2.84 -21.07
C LEU A 365 -10.47 -2.79 -21.86
N LEU A 366 -10.95 -1.59 -22.17
CA LEU A 366 -12.22 -1.36 -22.85
C LEU A 366 -12.23 -1.90 -24.29
N LEU A 367 -11.16 -1.64 -25.05
CA LEU A 367 -11.02 -2.03 -26.46
C LEU A 367 -10.69 -3.52 -26.60
N PHE A 368 -9.56 -3.97 -26.06
CA PHE A 368 -9.08 -5.36 -26.22
C PHE A 368 -9.87 -6.34 -25.37
N GLY A 369 -10.41 -5.91 -24.23
CA GLY A 369 -11.34 -6.72 -23.43
C GLY A 369 -12.72 -6.89 -24.09
N GLY A 370 -12.99 -6.18 -25.19
CA GLY A 370 -14.21 -6.33 -25.98
C GLY A 370 -15.48 -5.88 -25.24
N TYR A 371 -15.35 -5.00 -24.26
CA TYR A 371 -16.48 -4.50 -23.46
C TYR A 371 -17.35 -3.51 -24.25
N LEU A 372 -16.80 -2.86 -25.29
CA LEU A 372 -17.55 -1.97 -26.18
C LEU A 372 -18.34 -2.71 -27.28
N LYS A 373 -18.04 -4.01 -27.52
CA LYS A 373 -18.77 -4.77 -28.55
C LYS A 373 -20.19 -5.03 -28.07
N ARG A 374 -21.17 -4.54 -28.84
CA ARG A 374 -22.60 -4.76 -28.58
C ARG A 374 -22.88 -6.25 -28.65
N GLN A 375 -23.33 -6.84 -27.55
CA GLN A 375 -23.69 -8.25 -27.54
C GLN A 375 -25.10 -8.40 -28.13
N SER A 376 -25.15 -8.98 -29.32
CA SER A 376 -26.36 -9.48 -29.95
C SER A 376 -26.90 -10.65 -29.11
N GLY A 377 -28.08 -10.49 -28.51
CA GLY A 377 -28.83 -11.61 -27.91
C GLY A 377 -29.21 -11.48 -26.43
N VAL A 378 -28.72 -10.48 -25.69
CA VAL A 378 -29.30 -10.18 -24.36
C VAL A 378 -30.57 -9.39 -24.62
N ALA A 379 -31.73 -10.06 -24.53
CA ALA A 379 -33.03 -9.41 -24.55
C ALA A 379 -32.97 -8.22 -23.60
N SER A 380 -33.04 -7.01 -24.15
CA SER A 380 -33.25 -5.80 -23.36
C SER A 380 -34.51 -6.10 -22.55
N ARG A 381 -34.36 -6.35 -21.25
CA ARG A 381 -35.55 -6.34 -20.38
C ARG A 381 -36.20 -4.99 -20.67
N PRO A 382 -37.48 -4.94 -21.09
CA PRO A 382 -38.13 -3.67 -21.32
C PRO A 382 -37.91 -2.86 -20.05
N ALA A 383 -37.37 -1.65 -20.21
CA ALA A 383 -37.19 -0.73 -19.10
C ALA A 383 -38.50 -0.76 -18.30
N GLN A 384 -38.44 -1.15 -17.03
CA GLN A 384 -39.65 -1.22 -16.21
C GLN A 384 -40.34 0.15 -16.32
N PRO A 385 -41.62 0.24 -16.74
CA PRO A 385 -42.30 1.51 -17.05
C PRO A 385 -42.56 2.45 -15.85
N GLY A 386 -41.80 2.33 -14.75
CA GLY A 386 -41.99 3.13 -13.53
C GLY A 386 -40.72 3.58 -12.82
N ASN A 387 -39.52 3.17 -13.28
CA ASN A 387 -38.24 3.54 -12.66
C ASN A 387 -37.25 4.12 -13.68
N ALA A 388 -37.75 4.93 -14.62
CA ALA A 388 -36.93 5.97 -15.19
C ALA A 388 -36.64 6.98 -14.07
N MET A 389 -35.74 6.61 -13.15
CA MET A 389 -35.17 7.52 -12.18
C MET A 389 -34.59 8.64 -13.04
N ALA A 390 -35.30 9.77 -13.09
CA ALA A 390 -34.99 10.89 -13.97
C ALA A 390 -33.48 11.10 -13.85
N GLN A 391 -32.74 10.78 -14.92
CA GLN A 391 -31.29 10.88 -14.87
C GLN A 391 -31.03 12.32 -14.46
N PRO A 392 -30.42 12.56 -13.28
CA PRO A 392 -30.17 13.92 -12.87
C PRO A 392 -29.36 14.53 -14.01
N GLY A 393 -29.86 15.62 -14.59
CA GLY A 393 -29.14 16.29 -15.68
C GLY A 393 -27.70 16.50 -15.25
N ILE A 394 -26.74 16.41 -16.19
CA ILE A 394 -25.30 16.44 -15.89
C ILE A 394 -24.96 17.56 -14.90
N ALA A 395 -25.55 18.75 -15.08
CA ALA A 395 -25.39 19.88 -14.16
C ALA A 395 -25.78 19.57 -12.70
N ARG A 396 -26.89 18.86 -12.47
CA ARG A 396 -27.36 18.48 -11.12
C ARG A 396 -26.47 17.39 -10.51
N ALA A 397 -25.99 16.44 -11.32
CA ALA A 397 -25.06 15.41 -10.86
C ALA A 397 -23.71 16.03 -10.47
N VAL A 398 -23.14 16.88 -11.34
CA VAL A 398 -21.91 17.62 -11.07
C VAL A 398 -22.06 18.52 -9.85
N TRP A 399 -23.20 19.21 -9.72
CA TRP A 399 -23.47 20.05 -8.54
C TRP A 399 -23.53 19.25 -7.24
N ALA A 400 -24.12 18.06 -7.27
CA ALA A 400 -24.20 17.17 -6.12
C ALA A 400 -22.83 16.60 -5.72
N ALA A 401 -21.94 16.36 -6.69
CA ALA A 401 -20.61 15.77 -6.48
C ALA A 401 -19.45 16.79 -6.55
N LYS A 402 -19.75 18.10 -6.51
CA LYS A 402 -18.76 19.15 -6.75
C LYS A 402 -17.56 19.06 -5.81
N TRP A 403 -17.80 18.64 -4.57
CA TRP A 403 -16.76 18.51 -3.57
C TRP A 403 -15.83 17.32 -3.86
N GLU A 404 -16.38 16.19 -4.30
CA GLU A 404 -15.60 15.02 -4.66
C GLU A 404 -14.78 15.26 -5.94
N ILE A 405 -15.34 15.96 -6.93
CA ILE A 405 -14.64 16.30 -8.18
C ILE A 405 -13.46 17.25 -7.91
N LEU A 406 -13.61 18.17 -6.95
CA LEU A 406 -12.54 19.09 -6.56
C LEU A 406 -11.42 18.42 -5.75
N ALA A 407 -11.65 17.23 -5.17
CA ALA A 407 -10.68 16.61 -4.27
C ALA A 407 -9.29 16.32 -4.90
N PRO A 408 -9.16 15.73 -6.10
CA PRO A 408 -7.86 15.58 -6.77
C PRO A 408 -7.22 16.92 -7.09
N VAL A 409 -8.03 17.91 -7.47
CA VAL A 409 -7.54 19.24 -7.84
C VAL A 409 -6.95 19.92 -6.60
N VAL A 410 -7.56 19.76 -5.43
CA VAL A 410 -7.01 20.26 -4.16
C VAL A 410 -5.69 19.55 -3.83
N ALA A 411 -5.64 18.22 -3.91
CA ALA A 411 -4.44 17.45 -3.62
C ALA A 411 -3.29 17.77 -4.60
N ILE A 412 -3.53 17.56 -5.89
CA ILE A 412 -2.53 17.72 -6.95
C ILE A 412 -2.22 19.21 -7.17
N GLY A 413 -3.20 20.09 -7.16
CA GLY A 413 -3.01 21.53 -7.37
C GLY A 413 -2.14 22.17 -6.29
N ALA A 414 -2.35 21.82 -5.01
CA ALA A 414 -1.49 22.31 -3.92
C ALA A 414 -0.03 21.85 -4.08
N LEU A 415 0.18 20.62 -4.58
CA LEU A 415 1.51 20.05 -4.78
C LEU A 415 2.22 20.60 -6.03
N VAL A 416 1.52 20.65 -7.17
CA VAL A 416 2.07 21.06 -8.47
C VAL A 416 2.34 22.56 -8.51
N SER A 417 1.53 23.38 -7.82
CA SER A 417 1.78 24.82 -7.71
C SER A 417 3.03 25.18 -6.89
N GLY A 418 3.64 24.21 -6.20
CA GLY A 418 4.77 24.45 -5.30
C GLY A 418 4.39 25.21 -4.01
N LEU A 419 3.10 25.49 -3.80
CA LEU A 419 2.60 26.17 -2.61
C LEU A 419 2.66 25.28 -1.35
N ALA A 420 2.59 23.96 -1.54
CA ALA A 420 2.61 22.98 -0.47
C ALA A 420 3.59 21.85 -0.78
N THR A 421 4.29 21.38 0.24
CA THR A 421 5.07 20.13 0.23
C THR A 421 4.15 18.92 0.06
N PRO A 422 4.66 17.72 -0.31
CA PRO A 422 3.86 16.50 -0.41
C PRO A 422 3.04 16.20 0.87
N THR A 423 3.64 16.40 2.03
CA THR A 423 3.00 16.18 3.33
C THR A 423 1.92 17.21 3.63
N GLU A 424 2.16 18.49 3.35
CA GLU A 424 1.16 19.57 3.50
C GLU A 424 -0.02 19.37 2.52
N SER A 425 0.26 19.01 1.26
CA SER A 425 -0.78 18.67 0.27
C SER A 425 -1.64 17.50 0.74
N ALA A 426 -1.02 16.45 1.29
CA ALA A 426 -1.74 15.31 1.84
C ALA A 426 -2.59 15.69 3.06
N ALA A 427 -2.07 16.55 3.95
CA ALA A 427 -2.79 17.07 5.10
C ALA A 427 -4.02 17.90 4.66
N ILE A 428 -3.85 18.77 3.66
CA ILE A 428 -4.94 19.55 3.05
C ILE A 428 -5.98 18.61 2.44
N ALA A 429 -5.57 17.58 1.70
CA ALA A 429 -6.48 16.61 1.10
C ALA A 429 -7.28 15.83 2.16
N ALA A 430 -6.63 15.38 3.23
CA ALA A 430 -7.28 14.71 4.35
C ALA A 430 -8.27 15.63 5.07
N ALA A 431 -7.87 16.87 5.36
CA ALA A 431 -8.73 17.87 5.97
C ALA A 431 -9.94 18.19 5.08
N TYR A 432 -9.70 18.38 3.78
CA TYR A 432 -10.73 18.63 2.79
C TYR A 432 -11.76 17.48 2.74
N ALA A 433 -11.29 16.22 2.70
CA ALA A 433 -12.16 15.06 2.74
C ALA A 433 -12.99 15.02 4.04
N ILE A 434 -12.38 15.26 5.19
CA ILE A 434 -13.08 15.25 6.48
C ILE A 434 -14.11 16.39 6.55
N LEU A 435 -13.70 17.63 6.26
CA LEU A 435 -14.56 18.82 6.37
C LEU A 435 -15.74 18.77 5.41
N THR A 436 -15.53 18.35 4.16
CA THR A 436 -16.62 18.23 3.18
C THR A 436 -17.64 17.17 3.60
N GLN A 437 -17.18 16.00 4.07
CA GLN A 437 -18.09 14.93 4.50
C GLN A 437 -18.78 15.22 5.84
N VAL A 438 -18.18 16.02 6.72
CA VAL A 438 -18.79 16.46 8.00
C VAL A 438 -19.76 17.62 7.79
N LEU A 439 -19.34 18.70 7.13
CA LEU A 439 -20.08 19.96 7.08
C LEU A 439 -21.06 20.01 5.91
N ALA A 440 -20.62 19.65 4.70
CA ALA A 440 -21.44 19.77 3.49
C ALA A 440 -22.43 18.60 3.36
N HIS A 441 -21.96 17.36 3.55
CA HIS A 441 -22.79 16.17 3.39
C HIS A 441 -23.38 15.63 4.71
N ARG A 442 -22.76 15.93 5.86
CA ARG A 442 -23.17 15.42 7.19
C ARG A 442 -23.23 13.89 7.26
N GLU A 443 -22.35 13.22 6.52
CA GLU A 443 -22.27 11.75 6.43
C GLU A 443 -21.20 11.17 7.37
N LEU A 444 -20.25 11.99 7.81
CA LEU A 444 -19.14 11.56 8.67
C LEU A 444 -19.37 11.95 10.15
N GLY A 445 -19.89 11.02 10.95
CA GLY A 445 -20.00 11.19 12.41
C GLY A 445 -18.70 10.86 13.15
N TRP A 446 -18.56 11.31 14.40
CA TRP A 446 -17.37 11.07 15.24
C TRP A 446 -16.97 9.59 15.35
N ARG A 447 -17.97 8.70 15.50
CA ARG A 447 -17.73 7.24 15.58
C ARG A 447 -17.18 6.66 14.27
N LEU A 448 -17.63 7.18 13.12
CA LEU A 448 -17.12 6.75 11.82
C LEU A 448 -15.72 7.31 11.58
N LEU A 449 -15.47 8.57 11.91
CA LEU A 449 -14.14 9.18 11.86
C LEU A 449 -13.12 8.41 12.70
N ALA A 450 -13.45 8.06 13.95
CA ALA A 450 -12.57 7.28 14.82
C ALA A 450 -12.25 5.89 14.25
N ARG A 451 -13.24 5.24 13.61
CA ARG A 451 -13.02 3.97 12.91
C ARG A 451 -12.12 4.15 11.69
N THR A 452 -12.37 5.16 10.87
CA THR A 452 -11.57 5.45 9.68
C THR A 452 -10.11 5.76 10.03
N LEU A 453 -9.87 6.54 11.09
CA LEU A 453 -8.52 6.78 11.60
C LEU A 453 -7.83 5.47 12.02
N SER A 454 -8.54 4.62 12.78
CA SER A 454 -7.99 3.34 13.21
C SER A 454 -7.67 2.43 12.02
N ASP A 455 -8.60 2.28 11.07
CA ASP A 455 -8.40 1.47 9.87
C ASP A 455 -7.19 1.98 9.05
N CYS A 456 -7.05 3.31 8.92
CA CYS A 456 -5.91 3.94 8.24
C CYS A 456 -4.58 3.59 8.92
N THR A 457 -4.51 3.73 10.25
CA THR A 457 -3.28 3.42 11.01
C THR A 457 -2.90 1.95 10.94
N GLN A 458 -3.88 1.04 10.86
CA GLN A 458 -3.62 -0.38 10.72
C GLN A 458 -3.03 -0.72 9.36
N ILE A 459 -3.61 -0.18 8.28
CA ILE A 459 -3.13 -0.42 6.92
C ILE A 459 -1.70 0.14 6.78
N ILE A 460 -1.50 1.41 7.13
CA ILE A 460 -0.24 2.09 6.87
C ILE A 460 0.84 1.71 7.88
N GLY A 461 0.48 1.41 9.14
CA GLY A 461 1.43 0.87 10.11
C GLY A 461 2.04 -0.45 9.65
N GLY A 462 1.23 -1.36 9.08
CA GLY A 462 1.73 -2.60 8.48
C GLY A 462 2.71 -2.35 7.32
N VAL A 463 2.37 -1.42 6.42
CA VAL A 463 3.23 -1.03 5.29
C VAL A 463 4.55 -0.42 5.77
N MET A 464 4.51 0.51 6.72
CA MET A 464 5.72 1.15 7.25
C MET A 464 6.62 0.18 8.01
N LEU A 465 6.06 -0.82 8.69
CA LEU A 465 6.84 -1.91 9.32
C LEU A 465 7.59 -2.73 8.26
N ILE A 466 6.93 -3.12 7.17
CA ILE A 466 7.56 -3.85 6.06
C ILE A 466 8.69 -3.02 5.45
N LEU A 467 8.42 -1.75 5.16
CA LEU A 467 9.38 -0.81 4.59
C LEU A 467 10.62 -0.64 5.48
N GLY A 468 10.41 -0.51 6.79
CA GLY A 468 11.48 -0.39 7.77
C GLY A 468 12.42 -1.59 7.80
N MET A 469 11.88 -2.81 7.82
CA MET A 469 12.71 -4.02 7.79
C MET A 469 13.47 -4.19 6.48
N ALA A 470 12.86 -3.77 5.39
CA ALA A 470 13.42 -3.96 4.08
C ALA A 470 14.46 -2.92 3.67
N LEU A 471 14.40 -1.69 4.21
CA LEU A 471 15.51 -0.75 3.99
C LEU A 471 16.80 -1.30 4.60
N GLY A 472 16.73 -1.97 5.76
CA GLY A 472 17.87 -2.67 6.34
C GLY A 472 18.43 -3.75 5.41
N LEU A 473 17.57 -4.58 4.81
CA LEU A 473 17.98 -5.55 3.79
C LEU A 473 18.60 -4.87 2.56
N THR A 474 17.93 -3.82 2.06
CA THR A 474 18.33 -3.10 0.84
C THR A 474 19.71 -2.48 0.98
N ASN A 475 19.97 -1.81 2.11
CA ASN A 475 21.27 -1.20 2.38
C ASN A 475 22.38 -2.25 2.35
N TYR A 476 22.17 -3.42 2.99
CA TYR A 476 23.12 -4.52 2.92
C TYR A 476 23.34 -5.03 1.48
N LEU A 477 22.26 -5.23 0.71
CA LEU A 477 22.40 -5.70 -0.68
C LEU A 477 23.22 -4.74 -1.55
N ILE A 478 23.03 -3.44 -1.33
CA ILE A 478 23.80 -2.39 -2.00
C ILE A 478 25.27 -2.45 -1.56
N ASP A 479 25.52 -2.52 -0.25
CA ASP A 479 26.88 -2.57 0.30
C ASP A 479 27.64 -3.83 -0.15
N ALA A 480 26.92 -4.95 -0.33
CA ALA A 480 27.46 -6.22 -0.83
C ALA A 480 27.68 -6.26 -2.35
N GLY A 481 27.35 -5.21 -3.10
CA GLY A 481 27.51 -5.15 -4.56
C GLY A 481 26.59 -6.11 -5.35
N ILE A 482 25.51 -6.59 -4.74
CA ILE A 482 24.57 -7.54 -5.37
C ILE A 482 23.88 -6.93 -6.60
N PRO A 483 23.44 -5.65 -6.60
CA PRO A 483 22.89 -5.02 -7.79
C PRO A 483 23.88 -5.02 -8.97
N ASP A 484 25.17 -4.77 -8.73
CA ASP A 484 26.20 -4.72 -9.78
C ASP A 484 26.42 -6.10 -10.41
N ALA A 485 26.50 -7.15 -9.59
CA ALA A 485 26.57 -8.53 -10.07
C ALA A 485 25.33 -8.93 -10.87
N ALA A 486 24.15 -8.48 -10.47
CA ALA A 486 22.91 -8.71 -11.20
C ALA A 486 22.92 -7.99 -12.56
N ILE A 487 23.43 -6.76 -12.64
CA ILE A 487 23.60 -6.02 -13.90
C ILE A 487 24.50 -6.81 -14.85
N GLU A 488 25.67 -7.23 -14.40
CA GLU A 488 26.65 -7.96 -15.23
C GLU A 488 26.06 -9.26 -15.80
N TRP A 489 25.38 -10.03 -14.95
CA TRP A 489 24.73 -11.28 -15.37
C TRP A 489 23.60 -11.04 -16.38
N VAL A 490 22.69 -10.10 -16.11
CA VAL A 490 21.55 -9.81 -17.00
C VAL A 490 22.04 -9.27 -18.34
N GLN A 491 23.04 -8.37 -18.35
CA GLN A 491 23.60 -7.82 -19.58
C GLN A 491 24.35 -8.87 -20.40
N GLY A 492 25.03 -9.83 -19.73
CA GLY A 492 25.68 -10.95 -20.41
C GLY A 492 24.71 -11.88 -21.14
N VAL A 493 23.50 -12.07 -20.59
CA VAL A 493 22.46 -12.95 -21.18
C VAL A 493 21.52 -12.19 -22.12
N ILE A 494 21.18 -10.94 -21.83
CA ILE A 494 20.16 -10.15 -22.52
C ILE A 494 20.74 -8.79 -22.97
N PRO A 495 21.56 -8.73 -24.02
CA PRO A 495 22.16 -7.46 -24.45
C PRO A 495 21.13 -6.47 -25.04
N ASN A 496 19.97 -6.95 -25.49
CA ASN A 496 18.96 -6.13 -26.17
C ASN A 496 17.93 -5.54 -25.19
N LYS A 497 17.87 -4.21 -25.12
CA LYS A 497 16.90 -3.42 -24.33
C LYS A 497 15.44 -3.86 -24.51
N TRP A 498 15.01 -4.16 -25.73
CA TRP A 498 13.62 -4.53 -26.01
C TRP A 498 13.28 -5.92 -25.47
N VAL A 499 14.24 -6.84 -25.54
CA VAL A 499 14.11 -8.17 -24.94
C VAL A 499 14.10 -8.06 -23.42
N PHE A 500 14.97 -7.22 -22.85
CA PHE A 500 14.96 -6.91 -21.42
C PHE A 500 13.60 -6.39 -20.96
N LEU A 501 13.01 -5.41 -21.66
CA LEU A 501 11.69 -4.88 -21.33
C LEU A 501 10.59 -5.95 -21.37
N LEU A 502 10.61 -6.85 -22.36
CA LEU A 502 9.65 -7.95 -22.44
C LEU A 502 9.81 -8.92 -21.27
N VAL A 503 11.04 -9.34 -20.98
CA VAL A 503 11.35 -10.24 -19.86
C VAL A 503 10.97 -9.59 -18.53
N LEU A 504 11.26 -8.30 -18.37
CA LEU A 504 10.91 -7.51 -17.20
C LEU A 504 9.39 -7.48 -16.99
N ASN A 505 8.59 -7.25 -18.03
CA ASN A 505 7.12 -7.25 -17.92
C ASN A 505 6.61 -8.62 -17.46
N VAL A 506 7.10 -9.71 -18.07
CA VAL A 506 6.69 -11.08 -17.70
C VAL A 506 7.12 -11.41 -16.26
N PHE A 507 8.35 -11.05 -15.89
CA PHE A 507 8.86 -11.23 -14.53
C PHE A 507 8.02 -10.48 -13.50
N LEU A 508 7.76 -9.19 -13.73
CA LEU A 508 6.98 -8.35 -12.84
C LEU A 508 5.52 -8.81 -12.77
N PHE A 509 4.93 -9.25 -13.88
CA PHE A 509 3.60 -9.84 -13.89
C PHE A 509 3.53 -11.08 -12.97
N LEU A 510 4.50 -11.99 -13.10
CA LEU A 510 4.56 -13.20 -12.27
C LEU A 510 4.83 -12.85 -10.80
N ALA A 511 5.71 -11.88 -10.54
CA ALA A 511 5.99 -11.39 -9.20
C ALA A 511 4.73 -10.78 -8.56
N GLY A 512 3.98 -9.94 -9.29
CA GLY A 512 2.73 -9.36 -8.81
C GLY A 512 1.61 -10.38 -8.58
N ALA A 513 1.64 -11.52 -9.27
CA ALA A 513 0.69 -12.62 -9.04
C ALA A 513 0.98 -13.40 -7.74
N LEU A 514 2.20 -13.26 -7.19
CA LEU A 514 2.68 -13.96 -6.00
C LEU A 514 2.79 -13.04 -4.78
N MET A 515 3.16 -11.78 -5.00
CA MET A 515 3.48 -10.82 -3.95
C MET A 515 2.49 -9.66 -3.90
N GLU A 516 2.33 -9.10 -2.71
CA GLU A 516 1.59 -7.86 -2.48
C GLU A 516 2.42 -6.66 -2.99
N ILE A 517 1.75 -5.62 -3.52
CA ILE A 517 2.42 -4.53 -4.24
C ILE A 517 3.43 -3.77 -3.39
N PHE A 518 3.15 -3.55 -2.11
CA PHE A 518 4.08 -2.84 -1.22
C PHE A 518 5.31 -3.69 -0.93
N ALA A 519 5.14 -5.00 -0.72
CA ALA A 519 6.27 -5.91 -0.58
C ALA A 519 7.14 -5.94 -1.85
N ALA A 520 6.50 -6.00 -3.02
CA ALA A 520 7.21 -6.02 -4.30
C ALA A 520 7.98 -4.72 -4.55
N LEU A 521 7.37 -3.55 -4.32
CA LEU A 521 8.03 -2.25 -4.47
C LEU A 521 9.30 -2.17 -3.65
N VAL A 522 9.22 -2.64 -2.42
CA VAL A 522 10.27 -2.50 -1.44
C VAL A 522 11.46 -3.43 -1.71
N VAL A 523 11.22 -4.63 -2.25
CA VAL A 523 12.26 -5.62 -2.52
C VAL A 523 12.81 -5.50 -3.94
N LEU A 524 11.92 -5.37 -4.93
CA LEU A 524 12.29 -5.49 -6.33
C LEU A 524 12.79 -4.17 -6.92
N VAL A 525 12.31 -3.01 -6.48
CA VAL A 525 12.74 -1.72 -7.05
C VAL A 525 14.24 -1.48 -6.81
N PRO A 526 14.79 -1.63 -5.60
CA PRO A 526 16.22 -1.40 -5.39
C PRO A 526 17.13 -2.35 -6.19
N LEU A 527 16.64 -3.56 -6.48
CA LEU A 527 17.37 -4.57 -7.25
C LEU A 527 17.28 -4.33 -8.77
N LEU A 528 16.08 -4.02 -9.27
CA LEU A 528 15.81 -3.92 -10.69
C LEU A 528 16.05 -2.53 -11.27
N LEU A 529 15.94 -1.48 -10.45
CA LEU A 529 16.13 -0.11 -10.91
C LEU A 529 17.56 0.12 -11.44
N PRO A 530 18.64 -0.29 -10.74
CA PRO A 530 20.00 -0.17 -11.28
C PRO A 530 20.18 -0.91 -12.61
N VAL A 531 19.57 -2.10 -12.74
CA VAL A 531 19.55 -2.84 -14.01
C VAL A 531 18.79 -2.08 -15.09
N ALA A 532 17.62 -1.53 -14.81
CA ALA A 532 16.86 -0.75 -15.78
C ALA A 532 17.63 0.51 -16.25
N LEU A 533 18.31 1.19 -15.33
CA LEU A 533 19.14 2.35 -15.63
C LEU A 533 20.32 1.99 -16.56
N SER A 534 20.90 0.81 -16.42
CA SER A 534 21.99 0.34 -17.28
C SER A 534 21.56 0.12 -18.74
N TYR A 535 20.27 -0.16 -18.99
CA TYR A 535 19.66 -0.18 -20.34
C TYR A 535 19.18 1.21 -20.82
N GLY A 536 19.48 2.28 -20.08
CA GLY A 536 19.02 3.63 -20.37
C GLY A 536 17.50 3.77 -20.31
N ILE A 537 16.85 3.08 -19.36
CA ILE A 537 15.42 3.27 -19.05
C ILE A 537 15.32 4.34 -17.97
N ASP A 538 14.49 5.35 -18.24
CA ASP A 538 14.23 6.42 -17.29
C ASP A 538 13.56 5.86 -16.01
N PRO A 539 13.96 6.30 -14.80
CA PRO A 539 13.43 5.79 -13.55
C PRO A 539 11.94 6.06 -13.36
N VAL A 540 11.39 7.13 -13.94
CA VAL A 540 9.94 7.40 -13.90
C VAL A 540 9.21 6.41 -14.80
N HIS A 541 9.73 6.17 -16.01
CA HIS A 541 9.17 5.17 -16.93
C HIS A 541 9.22 3.76 -16.36
N PHE A 542 10.35 3.36 -15.76
CA PHE A 542 10.48 2.08 -15.06
C PHE A 542 9.44 1.93 -13.94
N GLY A 543 9.18 3.00 -13.17
CA GLY A 543 8.16 2.99 -12.12
C GLY A 543 6.75 2.76 -12.64
N ILE A 544 6.39 3.39 -13.76
CA ILE A 544 5.08 3.15 -14.39
C ILE A 544 4.98 1.71 -14.91
N ILE A 545 6.02 1.19 -15.57
CA ILE A 545 6.06 -0.22 -16.01
C ILE A 545 5.89 -1.13 -14.79
N PHE A 546 6.59 -0.84 -13.70
CA PHE A 546 6.55 -1.62 -12.47
C PHE A 546 5.13 -1.70 -11.93
N LEU A 547 4.51 -0.55 -11.68
CA LEU A 547 3.18 -0.47 -11.09
C LEU A 547 2.11 -1.07 -12.02
N ALA A 548 2.18 -0.83 -13.32
CA ALA A 548 1.26 -1.42 -14.30
C ALA A 548 1.28 -2.97 -14.28
N ASN A 549 2.47 -3.57 -14.12
CA ASN A 549 2.60 -5.03 -13.99
C ASN A 549 2.17 -5.56 -12.62
N MET A 550 2.34 -4.79 -11.54
CA MET A 550 1.85 -5.18 -10.22
C MET A 550 0.31 -5.21 -10.18
N GLU A 551 -0.35 -4.22 -10.79
CA GLU A 551 -1.82 -4.18 -10.90
C GLU A 551 -2.39 -5.38 -11.66
N LEU A 552 -1.71 -5.80 -12.72
CA LEU A 552 -2.02 -7.01 -13.47
C LEU A 552 -1.96 -8.27 -12.59
N GLY A 553 -0.95 -8.36 -11.73
CA GLY A 553 -0.76 -9.45 -10.79
C GLY A 553 -1.97 -9.67 -9.86
N PHE A 554 -2.64 -8.58 -9.45
CA PHE A 554 -3.84 -8.66 -8.61
C PHE A 554 -5.05 -9.32 -9.29
N LEU A 555 -4.99 -9.52 -10.61
CA LEU A 555 -6.00 -10.17 -11.43
C LEU A 555 -5.61 -11.62 -11.79
N CYS A 556 -4.45 -12.12 -11.36
CA CYS A 556 -3.95 -13.46 -11.69
C CYS A 556 -3.89 -14.38 -10.45
N PRO A 557 -4.44 -15.61 -10.50
CA PRO A 557 -4.13 -16.65 -9.50
C PRO A 557 -2.62 -16.96 -9.49
N PRO A 558 -2.00 -17.32 -8.35
CA PRO A 558 -2.59 -17.85 -7.11
C PRO A 558 -2.96 -16.82 -6.02
N ALA A 559 -2.36 -15.63 -5.97
CA ALA A 559 -2.68 -14.64 -4.92
C ALA A 559 -3.82 -13.69 -5.31
N GLY A 560 -3.94 -13.33 -6.59
CA GLY A 560 -4.98 -12.51 -7.24
C GLY A 560 -5.99 -11.82 -6.32
N MET A 561 -5.54 -10.85 -5.50
CA MET A 561 -6.31 -10.36 -4.36
C MET A 561 -7.65 -9.74 -4.78
N ASN A 562 -7.71 -9.10 -5.95
CA ASN A 562 -8.94 -8.53 -6.49
C ASN A 562 -9.96 -9.62 -6.86
N ILE A 563 -9.52 -10.82 -7.26
CA ILE A 563 -10.41 -11.96 -7.51
C ILE A 563 -11.08 -12.39 -6.20
N TYR A 564 -10.34 -12.42 -5.09
CA TYR A 564 -10.90 -12.76 -3.77
C TYR A 564 -11.87 -11.69 -3.25
N PHE A 565 -11.53 -10.40 -3.38
CA PHE A 565 -12.45 -9.33 -3.01
C PHE A 565 -13.72 -9.32 -3.86
N ALA A 566 -13.60 -9.53 -5.16
CA ALA A 566 -14.74 -9.65 -6.06
C ALA A 566 -15.58 -10.89 -5.75
N SER A 567 -14.95 -12.02 -5.45
CA SER A 567 -15.64 -13.25 -5.02
C SER A 567 -16.47 -13.01 -3.76
N ALA A 568 -15.88 -12.34 -2.76
CA ALA A 568 -16.56 -11.98 -1.53
C ALA A 568 -17.69 -10.96 -1.76
N MET A 569 -17.46 -9.95 -2.60
CA MET A 569 -18.42 -8.90 -2.93
C MET A 569 -19.64 -9.43 -3.69
N PHE A 570 -19.43 -10.31 -4.67
CA PHE A 570 -20.47 -10.76 -5.60
C PHE A 570 -21.05 -12.14 -5.25
N GLY A 571 -20.54 -12.81 -4.22
CA GLY A 571 -20.99 -14.14 -3.81
C GLY A 571 -20.78 -15.22 -4.88
N LYS A 572 -19.77 -15.06 -5.75
CA LYS A 572 -19.41 -16.02 -6.79
C LYS A 572 -18.15 -16.78 -6.41
N PRO A 573 -17.97 -18.04 -6.83
CA PRO A 573 -16.75 -18.78 -6.53
C PRO A 573 -15.53 -18.14 -7.20
N VAL A 574 -14.37 -18.17 -6.54
CA VAL A 574 -13.09 -17.59 -7.02
C VAL A 574 -12.78 -18.03 -8.45
N ARG A 575 -12.97 -19.32 -8.78
CA ARG A 575 -12.78 -19.86 -10.14
C ARG A 575 -13.65 -19.16 -11.18
N TYR A 576 -14.90 -18.83 -10.84
CA TYR A 576 -15.80 -18.13 -11.77
C TYR A 576 -15.29 -16.71 -12.07
N VAL A 577 -14.85 -16.00 -11.03
CA VAL A 577 -14.29 -14.64 -11.17
C VAL A 577 -12.96 -14.67 -11.94
N ALA A 578 -12.07 -15.61 -11.62
CA ALA A 578 -10.77 -15.76 -12.30
C ALA A 578 -10.93 -15.99 -13.81
N VAL A 579 -11.83 -16.91 -14.20
CA VAL A 579 -12.14 -17.17 -15.61
C VAL A 579 -12.84 -15.98 -16.26
N ALA A 580 -13.65 -15.22 -15.52
CA ALA A 580 -14.30 -14.02 -16.03
C ALA A 580 -13.29 -12.92 -16.37
N VAL A 581 -12.24 -12.76 -15.56
CA VAL A 581 -11.23 -11.69 -15.69
C VAL A 581 -10.17 -11.98 -16.75
N LEU A 582 -10.00 -13.23 -17.18
CA LEU A 582 -8.94 -13.63 -18.13
C LEU A 582 -8.84 -12.77 -19.41
N PRO A 583 -9.96 -12.40 -20.09
CA PRO A 583 -9.88 -11.51 -21.26
C PRO A 583 -9.39 -10.09 -20.91
N ALA A 584 -9.81 -9.56 -19.75
CA ALA A 584 -9.31 -8.28 -19.26
C ALA A 584 -7.84 -8.34 -18.87
N LEU A 585 -7.38 -9.44 -18.28
CA LEU A 585 -5.99 -9.64 -17.93
C LEU A 585 -5.10 -9.55 -19.17
N LEU A 586 -5.49 -10.23 -20.27
CA LEU A 586 -4.76 -10.14 -21.53
C LEU A 586 -4.81 -8.73 -22.13
N ALA A 587 -5.96 -8.05 -22.05
CA ALA A 587 -6.11 -6.67 -22.52
C ALA A 587 -5.20 -5.69 -21.78
N ILE A 588 -5.12 -5.81 -20.45
CA ILE A 588 -4.27 -4.97 -19.62
C ILE A 588 -2.79 -5.32 -19.83
N PHE A 589 -2.44 -6.59 -20.06
CA PHE A 589 -1.06 -7.02 -20.33
C PHE A 589 -0.55 -6.45 -21.66
N LEU A 590 -1.41 -6.38 -22.68
CA LEU A 590 -1.08 -5.67 -23.92
C LEU A 590 -0.89 -4.17 -23.67
N GLY A 591 -1.70 -3.59 -22.79
CA GLY A 591 -1.53 -2.20 -22.34
C GLY A 591 -0.20 -1.96 -21.63
N SER A 592 0.21 -2.84 -20.70
CA SER A 592 1.50 -2.70 -20.00
C SER A 592 2.68 -2.86 -20.95
N LEU A 593 2.59 -3.78 -21.93
CA LEU A 593 3.60 -3.90 -22.97
C LEU A 593 3.67 -2.64 -23.84
N ALA A 594 2.53 -2.05 -24.20
CA ALA A 594 2.50 -0.79 -24.95
C ALA A 594 3.16 0.36 -24.16
N ILE A 595 2.90 0.45 -22.85
CA ILE A 595 3.58 1.40 -21.96
C ILE A 595 5.09 1.16 -21.97
N ALA A 596 5.52 -0.10 -21.84
CA ALA A 596 6.93 -0.45 -21.81
C ALA A 596 7.65 -0.10 -23.13
N LEU A 597 6.98 -0.27 -24.26
CA LEU A 597 7.54 0.03 -25.58
C LEU A 597 7.54 1.53 -25.93
N LEU A 598 6.68 2.32 -25.28
CA LEU A 598 6.51 3.75 -25.57
C LEU A 598 6.86 4.61 -24.34
N PRO A 599 8.15 4.94 -24.12
CA PRO A 599 8.59 5.77 -22.99
C PRO A 599 7.90 7.13 -22.90
N ALA A 600 7.50 7.69 -24.05
CA ALA A 600 6.77 8.94 -24.14
C ALA A 600 5.45 8.92 -23.33
N THR A 601 4.82 7.75 -23.15
CA THR A 601 3.58 7.66 -22.37
C THR A 601 3.78 8.10 -20.91
N ALA A 602 4.92 7.78 -20.30
CA ALA A 602 5.24 8.16 -18.93
C ALA A 602 6.00 9.50 -18.82
N THR A 603 6.84 9.82 -19.81
CA THR A 603 7.80 10.95 -19.73
C THR A 603 7.34 12.24 -20.40
N TRP A 604 6.38 12.17 -21.33
CA TRP A 604 5.94 13.33 -22.11
C TRP A 604 5.18 14.37 -21.28
N LEU A 605 4.19 13.95 -20.47
CA LEU A 605 3.42 14.91 -19.66
C LEU A 605 4.28 15.61 -18.58
N PRO A 606 5.15 14.89 -17.84
CA PRO A 606 6.07 15.54 -16.92
C PRO A 606 7.04 16.51 -17.62
N SER A 607 7.61 16.13 -18.77
CA SER A 607 8.56 17.01 -19.48
C SER A 607 7.93 18.30 -20.01
N LEU A 608 6.63 18.32 -20.32
CA LEU A 608 5.93 19.54 -20.73
C LEU A 608 5.61 20.49 -19.57
N LEU A 609 5.19 19.95 -18.43
CA LEU A 609 4.70 20.75 -17.30
C LEU A 609 5.78 21.08 -16.26
N LEU A 610 6.83 20.27 -16.18
CA LEU A 610 7.92 20.41 -15.20
C LEU A 610 9.27 20.76 -15.84
N ALA A 611 9.31 21.07 -17.15
CA ALA A 611 10.53 21.59 -17.76
C ALA A 611 11.01 22.84 -16.99
N PRO A 612 12.31 22.95 -16.69
CA PRO A 612 12.82 24.20 -16.14
C PRO A 612 12.50 25.31 -17.14
N ALA A 613 11.99 26.45 -16.64
CA ALA A 613 11.95 27.67 -17.42
C ALA A 613 13.36 27.88 -18.01
N ARG A 614 13.44 27.91 -19.34
CA ARG A 614 14.70 28.08 -20.08
C ARG A 614 15.40 29.36 -19.66
#